data_AF-A0A6I6DXA4-F1
#
_entry.id   AF-A0A6I6DXA4-F1
#
_cell.length_a   1.000
_cell.length_b   1.000
_cell.length_c   1.000
_cell.angle_alpha   90.00
_cell.angle_beta   90.00
_cell.angle_gamma   90.00
#
_symmetry.space_group_name_H-M   'P 1'
#
loop_
_entity.id
_entity.type
_entity.pdbx_description
1 polymer ?
#
loop_
_entity_poly.entity_id
_entity_poly.type
_entity_poly.pdbx_seq_one_letter_code
_entity_poly.pdbx_strand_id
1 'polypeptide(L)'
;MRLLIKLLKWIGLLLGLPLLVLMGLIAWDARQLEKAVEQVAASFTLGGSPFIIPLPADRIAMVSVSNRDSRRTCADLVVHNGVVRSARIAGQAVPMAFDGGIDLTAQAEALQPCDRIDIALMANWGYLKGGFRLEYAGSRVTQIGERRL
;
A
#
# COMPACT_ATOMS: atom_id res chain seq x y z
N MET A 1 52.02 6.48 -15.87
CA MET A 1 50.90 5.75 -16.53
C MET A 1 50.31 4.60 -15.68
N ARG A 2 51.11 3.65 -15.17
CA ARG A 2 50.60 2.50 -14.36
C ARG A 2 49.92 2.89 -13.02
N LEU A 3 50.39 3.94 -12.34
CA LEU A 3 49.80 4.42 -11.07
C LEU A 3 48.41 5.03 -11.28
N LEU A 4 48.22 5.81 -12.35
CA LEU A 4 46.94 6.46 -12.69
C LEU A 4 45.83 5.42 -12.97
N ILE A 5 46.19 4.33 -13.68
CA ILE A 5 45.26 3.23 -14.01
C ILE A 5 44.87 2.44 -12.75
N LYS A 6 45.81 2.21 -11.82
CA LYS A 6 45.50 1.59 -10.53
C LYS A 6 44.56 2.48 -9.72
N LEU A 7 44.81 3.78 -9.65
CA LEU A 7 43.96 4.74 -8.92
C LEU A 7 42.54 4.78 -9.50
N LEU A 8 42.40 4.84 -10.83
CA LEU A 8 41.10 4.81 -11.50
C LEU A 8 40.32 3.51 -11.23
N LYS A 9 41.00 2.36 -11.16
CA LYS A 9 40.36 1.08 -10.79
C LYS A 9 39.85 1.10 -9.36
N TRP A 10 40.61 1.64 -8.41
CA TRP A 10 40.18 1.75 -7.02
C TRP A 10 39.01 2.71 -6.85
N ILE A 11 39.01 3.84 -7.57
CA ILE A 11 37.89 4.81 -7.57
C ILE A 11 36.64 4.19 -8.21
N GLY A 12 36.78 3.50 -9.35
CA GLY A 12 35.69 2.78 -10.00
C GLY A 12 35.11 1.67 -9.12
N LEU A 13 35.95 0.96 -8.36
CA LEU A 13 35.51 -0.04 -7.40
C LEU A 13 34.80 0.60 -6.19
N LEU A 14 35.35 1.69 -5.65
CA LEU A 14 34.80 2.43 -4.51
C LEU A 14 33.45 3.09 -4.83
N LEU A 15 33.21 3.49 -6.07
CA LEU A 15 31.95 4.10 -6.50
C LEU A 15 30.97 3.08 -7.10
N GLY A 16 31.48 2.04 -7.79
CA GLY A 16 30.66 1.01 -8.43
C GLY A 16 30.03 0.03 -7.44
N LEU A 17 30.75 -0.37 -6.39
CA LEU A 17 30.24 -1.32 -5.41
C LEU A 17 29.05 -0.76 -4.62
N PRO A 18 29.09 0.49 -4.09
CA PRO A 18 27.93 1.08 -3.40
C PRO A 18 26.72 1.25 -4.31
N LEU A 19 26.93 1.59 -5.58
CA LEU A 19 25.85 1.72 -6.55
C LEU A 19 25.14 0.38 -6.79
N LEU A 20 25.91 -0.71 -6.94
CA LEU A 20 25.34 -2.05 -7.08
C LEU A 20 24.57 -2.49 -5.83
N VAL A 21 25.10 -2.19 -4.64
CA VAL A 21 24.40 -2.46 -3.36
C VAL A 21 23.10 -1.67 -3.30
N LEU A 22 23.11 -0.39 -3.66
CA LEU A 22 21.91 0.45 -3.68
C LEU A 22 20.85 -0.10 -4.65
N MET A 23 21.24 -0.48 -5.88
CA MET A 23 20.32 -1.12 -6.82
C MET A 23 19.75 -2.43 -6.28
N GLY A 24 20.59 -3.23 -5.61
CA GLY A 24 20.16 -4.45 -4.94
C GLY A 24 19.13 -4.20 -3.84
N LEU A 25 19.32 -3.17 -3.02
CA LEU A 25 18.39 -2.78 -1.95
C LEU A 25 17.04 -2.30 -2.52
N ILE A 26 17.06 -1.49 -3.58
CA ILE A 26 15.82 -1.02 -4.23
C ILE A 26 15.05 -2.20 -4.83
N ALA A 27 15.73 -3.10 -5.54
CA ALA A 27 15.11 -4.29 -6.11
C ALA A 27 14.56 -5.24 -5.04
N TRP A 28 15.25 -5.35 -3.90
CA TRP A 28 14.78 -6.10 -2.75
C TRP A 28 13.51 -5.49 -2.14
N ASP A 29 13.49 -4.17 -1.88
CA ASP A 29 12.33 -3.50 -1.29
C ASP A 29 11.12 -3.56 -2.23
N ALA A 30 11.31 -3.46 -3.55
CA ALA A 30 10.26 -3.65 -4.54
C ALA A 30 9.61 -5.05 -4.44
N ARG A 31 10.42 -6.11 -4.31
CA ARG A 31 9.89 -7.48 -4.12
C ARG A 31 9.18 -7.65 -2.78
N GLN A 32 9.67 -7.01 -1.72
CA GLN A 32 9.02 -7.06 -0.42
C GLN A 32 7.67 -6.31 -0.46
N LEU A 33 7.60 -5.20 -1.18
CA LEU A 33 6.37 -4.47 -1.44
C LEU A 33 5.37 -5.33 -2.23
N GLU A 34 5.83 -5.99 -3.30
CA GLU A 34 5.00 -6.91 -4.10
C GLU A 34 4.38 -7.99 -3.22
N LYS A 35 5.20 -8.66 -2.41
CA LYS A 35 4.73 -9.69 -1.47
C LYS A 35 3.73 -9.15 -0.45
N ALA A 36 3.97 -7.96 0.09
CA ALA A 36 3.05 -7.34 1.03
C ALA A 36 1.69 -7.03 0.37
N VAL A 37 1.71 -6.51 -0.86
CA VAL A 37 0.49 -6.29 -1.66
C VAL A 37 -0.23 -7.61 -1.93
N GLU A 38 0.49 -8.66 -2.30
CA GLU A 38 -0.07 -9.99 -2.51
C GLU A 38 -0.71 -10.56 -1.24
N GLN A 39 -0.04 -10.44 -0.10
CA GLN A 39 -0.55 -10.90 1.19
C GLN A 39 -1.83 -10.18 1.61
N VAL A 40 -1.86 -8.84 1.46
CA VAL A 40 -3.07 -8.05 1.76
C VAL A 40 -4.18 -8.36 0.75
N ALA A 41 -3.87 -8.58 -0.52
CA ALA A 41 -4.89 -8.98 -1.49
C ALA A 41 -5.44 -10.39 -1.20
N ALA A 42 -4.58 -11.32 -0.76
CA ALA A 42 -4.95 -12.71 -0.48
C ALA A 42 -5.79 -12.87 0.80
N SER A 43 -5.83 -11.87 1.68
CA SER A 43 -6.72 -11.90 2.85
C SER A 43 -8.18 -11.64 2.49
N PHE A 44 -8.47 -11.14 1.29
CA PHE A 44 -9.84 -10.94 0.81
C PHE A 44 -10.33 -12.17 0.05
N THR A 45 -11.63 -12.44 0.17
CA THR A 45 -12.31 -13.53 -0.53
C THR A 45 -13.55 -13.01 -1.22
N LEU A 46 -13.91 -13.58 -2.38
CA LEU A 46 -15.17 -13.25 -3.05
C LEU A 46 -16.35 -13.62 -2.14
N GLY A 47 -17.29 -12.69 -1.97
CA GLY A 47 -18.41 -12.82 -1.04
C GLY A 47 -18.06 -12.55 0.43
N GLY A 48 -16.78 -12.34 0.77
CA GLY A 48 -16.31 -11.94 2.09
C GLY A 48 -16.54 -10.45 2.39
N SER A 49 -16.25 -10.03 3.62
CA SER A 49 -16.38 -8.63 4.03
C SER A 49 -15.28 -7.76 3.42
N PRO A 50 -15.61 -6.60 2.83
CA PRO A 50 -14.62 -5.64 2.33
C PRO A 50 -14.09 -4.70 3.43
N PHE A 51 -14.72 -4.69 4.62
CA PHE A 51 -14.53 -3.62 5.62
C PHE A 51 -13.45 -3.93 6.67
N ILE A 52 -12.96 -5.17 6.74
CA ILE A 52 -11.82 -5.54 7.58
C ILE A 52 -10.59 -5.62 6.68
N ILE A 53 -9.72 -4.63 6.80
CA ILE A 53 -8.59 -4.42 5.89
C ILE A 53 -7.29 -4.66 6.68
N PRO A 54 -6.72 -5.87 6.62
CA PRO A 54 -5.42 -6.12 7.24
C PRO A 54 -4.34 -5.32 6.51
N LEU A 55 -3.43 -4.71 7.26
CA LEU A 55 -2.38 -3.86 6.70
C LEU A 55 -1.06 -4.11 7.44
N PRO A 56 0.09 -4.12 6.73
CA PRO A 56 1.38 -4.27 7.37
C PRO A 56 1.72 -3.07 8.26
N ALA A 57 2.14 -3.35 9.49
CA ALA A 57 2.46 -2.32 10.49
C ALA A 57 3.78 -1.58 10.19
N ASP A 58 4.65 -2.11 9.35
CA ASP A 58 5.97 -1.56 9.03
C ASP A 58 5.98 -0.68 7.78
N ARG A 59 4.81 -0.32 7.24
CA ARG A 59 4.68 0.43 5.99
C ARG A 59 3.71 1.60 6.08
N ILE A 60 3.74 2.43 5.04
CA ILE A 60 2.67 3.40 4.76
C ILE A 60 1.61 2.68 3.93
N ALA A 61 0.36 2.77 4.36
CA ALA A 61 -0.81 2.30 3.64
C ALA A 61 -1.78 3.45 3.39
N MET A 62 -2.30 3.52 2.17
CA MET A 62 -3.36 4.44 1.76
C MET A 62 -4.56 3.62 1.34
N VAL A 63 -5.72 3.89 1.94
CA VAL A 63 -6.97 3.21 1.62
C VAL A 63 -7.97 4.27 1.21
N SER A 64 -8.57 4.14 0.03
CA SER A 64 -9.63 5.03 -0.44
C SER A 64 -10.85 4.22 -0.82
N VAL A 65 -12.02 4.62 -0.32
CA VAL A 65 -13.30 4.02 -0.62
C VAL A 65 -14.08 4.98 -1.50
N SER A 66 -14.36 4.59 -2.73
CA SER A 66 -14.94 5.46 -3.75
C SER A 66 -16.07 4.80 -4.53
N ASN A 67 -16.87 5.62 -5.21
CA ASN A 67 -17.89 5.17 -6.14
C ASN A 67 -17.32 5.23 -7.57
N ARG A 68 -17.37 4.12 -8.31
CA ARG A 68 -16.73 4.02 -9.62
C ARG A 68 -17.29 4.98 -10.68
N ASP A 69 -18.59 5.27 -10.61
CA ASP A 69 -19.28 6.06 -11.62
C ASP A 69 -19.16 7.56 -11.36
N SER A 70 -19.31 7.97 -10.09
CA SER A 70 -19.35 9.39 -9.70
C SER A 70 -17.99 9.94 -9.25
N ARG A 71 -16.96 9.10 -9.08
CA ARG A 71 -15.67 9.44 -8.44
C ARG A 71 -15.81 10.08 -7.05
N ARG A 72 -16.98 9.92 -6.42
CA ARG A 72 -17.20 10.36 -5.04
C ARG A 72 -16.35 9.50 -4.12
N THR A 73 -15.62 10.12 -3.21
CA THR A 73 -14.90 9.43 -2.14
C THR A 73 -15.76 9.39 -0.88
N CYS A 74 -16.06 8.19 -0.40
CA CYS A 74 -16.76 7.96 0.86
C CYS A 74 -15.80 7.86 2.04
N ALA A 75 -14.59 7.35 1.84
CA ALA A 75 -13.57 7.35 2.87
C ALA A 75 -12.16 7.45 2.31
N ASP A 76 -11.27 8.07 3.09
CA ASP A 76 -9.84 8.10 2.84
C ASP A 76 -9.09 7.87 4.16
N LEU A 77 -8.16 6.93 4.16
CA LEU A 77 -7.36 6.58 5.32
C LEU A 77 -5.89 6.53 4.96
N VAL A 78 -5.06 7.03 5.86
CA VAL A 78 -3.60 6.91 5.79
C VAL A 78 -3.10 6.30 7.09
N VAL A 79 -2.44 5.16 6.98
CA VAL A 79 -1.72 4.49 8.06
C VAL A 79 -0.24 4.62 7.79
N HIS A 80 0.54 4.93 8.81
CA HIS A 80 1.99 5.01 8.71
C HIS A 80 2.61 4.36 9.95
N ASN A 81 3.37 3.28 9.72
CA ASN A 81 4.06 2.52 10.75
C ASN A 81 3.10 2.02 11.84
N GLY A 82 1.98 1.44 11.42
CA GLY A 82 0.96 0.90 12.33
C GLY A 82 0.19 1.96 13.12
N VAL A 83 0.25 3.23 12.71
CA VAL A 83 -0.50 4.33 13.32
C VAL A 83 -1.40 4.97 12.29
N VAL A 84 -2.69 5.08 12.58
CA VAL A 84 -3.64 5.83 11.74
C VAL A 84 -3.31 7.32 11.83
N ARG A 85 -2.85 7.91 10.73
CA ARG A 85 -2.48 9.34 10.65
C ARG A 85 -3.67 10.21 10.24
N SER A 86 -4.52 9.67 9.37
CA SER A 86 -5.77 10.29 8.99
C SER A 86 -6.79 9.22 8.66
N ALA A 87 -8.03 9.47 9.04
CA ALA A 87 -9.18 8.70 8.60
C ALA A 87 -10.34 9.69 8.42
N ARG A 88 -10.83 9.80 7.19
CA ARG A 88 -12.02 10.58 6.87
C ARG A 88 -13.08 9.65 6.34
N ILE A 89 -14.29 9.73 6.88
CA ILE A 89 -15.43 8.91 6.47
C ILE A 89 -16.62 9.86 6.30
N ALA A 90 -17.27 9.81 5.14
CA ALA A 90 -18.30 10.76 4.71
C ALA A 90 -17.89 12.24 4.90
N GLY A 91 -16.60 12.54 4.70
CA GLY A 91 -16.02 13.88 4.85
C GLY A 91 -15.63 14.28 6.28
N GLN A 92 -16.02 13.51 7.30
CA GLN A 92 -15.73 13.76 8.71
C GLN A 92 -14.47 13.03 9.16
N ALA A 93 -13.66 13.66 10.01
CA ALA A 93 -12.52 12.99 10.63
C ALA A 93 -13.02 12.02 11.71
N VAL A 94 -12.58 10.76 11.63
CA VAL A 94 -12.98 9.70 12.56
C VAL A 94 -11.74 9.17 13.27
N PRO A 95 -11.70 9.12 14.61
CA PRO A 95 -10.62 8.45 15.32
C PRO A 95 -10.70 6.95 15.06
N MET A 96 -9.60 6.35 14.63
CA MET A 96 -9.51 4.91 14.39
C MET A 96 -8.26 4.35 15.03
N ALA A 97 -8.39 3.16 15.61
CA ALA A 97 -7.27 2.37 16.10
C ALA A 97 -6.71 1.51 14.96
N PHE A 98 -5.43 1.20 15.07
CA PHE A 98 -4.79 0.20 14.24
C PHE A 98 -4.53 -1.05 15.09
N ASP A 99 -5.03 -2.19 14.65
CA ASP A 99 -4.83 -3.49 15.31
C ASP A 99 -4.59 -4.57 14.25
N GLY A 100 -3.37 -4.60 13.70
CA GLY A 100 -3.03 -5.44 12.55
C GLY A 100 -3.74 -5.03 11.24
N GLY A 101 -4.47 -3.93 11.25
CA GLY A 101 -5.30 -3.47 10.14
C GLY A 101 -6.28 -2.38 10.56
N ILE A 102 -7.27 -2.15 9.69
CA ILE A 102 -8.37 -1.21 9.88
C ILE A 102 -9.69 -1.96 9.81
N ASP A 103 -10.57 -1.73 10.78
CA ASP A 103 -11.94 -2.21 10.77
C ASP A 103 -12.91 -1.06 10.51
N LEU A 104 -13.55 -1.08 9.33
CA LEU A 104 -14.56 -0.11 8.88
C LEU A 104 -15.99 -0.62 9.09
N THR A 105 -16.18 -1.76 9.76
CA THR A 105 -17.49 -2.40 9.88
C THR A 105 -18.52 -1.49 10.57
N ALA A 106 -18.08 -0.75 11.59
CA ALA A 106 -18.94 0.23 12.28
C ALA A 106 -19.37 1.40 11.38
N GLN A 107 -18.71 1.62 10.24
CA GLN A 107 -19.03 2.67 9.27
C GLN A 107 -19.60 2.13 7.96
N ALA A 108 -19.93 0.84 7.88
CA ALA A 108 -20.43 0.20 6.67
C ALA A 108 -21.62 0.95 6.03
N GLU A 109 -22.54 1.49 6.85
CA GLU A 109 -23.68 2.29 6.37
C GLU A 109 -23.23 3.57 5.64
N ALA A 110 -22.26 4.31 6.21
CA ALA A 110 -21.71 5.52 5.59
C ALA A 110 -20.93 5.23 4.30
N LEU A 111 -20.49 3.99 4.10
CA LEU A 111 -19.76 3.53 2.92
C LEU A 111 -20.66 2.94 1.82
N GLN A 112 -21.95 2.68 2.10
CA GLN A 112 -22.91 2.14 1.11
C GLN A 112 -23.02 2.94 -0.20
N PRO A 113 -22.85 4.28 -0.25
CA PRO A 113 -22.87 5.02 -1.51
C PRO A 113 -21.68 4.70 -2.44
N CYS A 114 -20.64 4.03 -1.94
CA CYS A 114 -19.45 3.64 -2.67
C CYS A 114 -19.41 2.11 -2.89
N ASP A 115 -18.66 1.69 -3.90
CA ASP A 115 -18.61 0.29 -4.37
C ASP A 115 -17.18 -0.20 -4.67
N ARG A 116 -16.17 0.62 -4.35
CA ARG A 116 -14.77 0.35 -4.63
C ARG A 116 -13.88 0.71 -3.44
N ILE A 117 -12.89 -0.13 -3.16
CA ILE A 117 -11.80 0.15 -2.23
C ILE A 117 -10.48 0.04 -3.00
N ASP A 118 -9.72 1.12 -3.09
CA ASP A 118 -8.35 1.10 -3.59
C ASP A 118 -7.39 1.05 -2.39
N ILE A 119 -6.58 0.00 -2.32
CA ILE A 119 -5.59 -0.21 -1.24
C ILE A 119 -4.21 -0.09 -1.86
N ALA A 120 -3.40 0.80 -1.31
CA ALA A 120 -2.02 0.98 -1.74
C ALA A 120 -1.04 0.96 -0.58
N LEU A 121 0.12 0.36 -0.81
CA LEU A 121 1.23 0.27 0.10
C LEU A 121 2.44 0.99 -0.51
N MET A 122 3.26 1.62 0.33
CA MET A 122 4.52 2.23 -0.12
C MET A 122 5.73 1.38 0.29
N ALA A 123 6.76 1.46 -0.53
CA ALA A 123 8.09 0.96 -0.19
C ALA A 123 8.70 1.76 0.97
N ASN A 124 9.64 1.15 1.69
CA ASN A 124 10.27 1.78 2.86
C ASN A 124 11.37 2.76 2.46
N TRP A 125 12.03 2.54 1.31
CA TRP A 125 13.23 3.27 0.89
C TRP A 125 13.04 4.10 -0.40
N GLY A 126 11.80 4.33 -0.85
CA GLY A 126 11.58 5.09 -2.09
C GLY A 126 10.13 5.44 -2.39
N TYR A 127 9.90 5.96 -3.61
CA TYR A 127 8.59 6.39 -4.11
C TYR A 127 7.74 5.25 -4.70
N LEU A 128 8.24 4.00 -4.64
CA LEU A 128 7.54 2.84 -5.19
C LEU A 128 6.25 2.59 -4.43
N LYS A 129 5.17 2.39 -5.17
CA LYS A 129 3.82 2.22 -4.65
C LYS A 129 3.19 1.01 -5.30
N GLY A 130 2.88 0.02 -4.48
CA GLY A 130 2.12 -1.13 -4.91
C GLY A 130 0.68 -1.02 -4.43
N GLY A 131 -0.24 -1.74 -5.06
CA GLY A 131 -1.62 -1.74 -4.63
C GLY A 131 -2.53 -2.60 -5.47
N PHE A 132 -3.78 -2.67 -5.05
CA PHE A 132 -4.83 -3.38 -5.76
C PHE A 132 -6.16 -2.74 -5.43
N ARG A 133 -7.19 -3.18 -6.15
CA ARG A 133 -8.54 -2.70 -6.01
C ARG A 133 -9.46 -3.82 -5.56
N LEU A 134 -10.44 -3.50 -4.74
CA LEU A 134 -11.59 -4.33 -4.44
C LEU A 134 -12.83 -3.63 -4.98
N GLU A 135 -13.72 -4.40 -5.62
CA GLU A 135 -15.09 -3.96 -5.84
C GLU A 135 -16.01 -4.74 -4.90
N TYR A 136 -17.06 -4.08 -4.42
CA TYR A 136 -18.00 -4.66 -3.47
C TYR A 136 -19.42 -4.16 -3.73
N ALA A 137 -20.41 -4.95 -3.29
CA ALA A 137 -21.81 -4.57 -3.32
C ALA A 137 -22.41 -4.81 -1.93
N GLY A 138 -22.97 -3.76 -1.33
CA GLY A 138 -23.40 -3.79 0.07
C GLY A 138 -22.22 -4.07 0.98
N SER A 139 -22.22 -5.23 1.65
CA SER A 139 -21.16 -5.67 2.57
C SER A 139 -20.34 -6.85 2.05
N ARG A 140 -20.34 -7.09 0.73
CA ARG A 140 -19.65 -8.25 0.13
C ARG A 140 -18.75 -7.88 -1.03
N VAL A 141 -17.53 -8.41 -1.01
CA VAL A 141 -16.57 -8.31 -2.11
C VAL A 141 -17.14 -9.03 -3.34
N THR A 142 -17.19 -8.34 -4.47
CA THR A 142 -17.64 -8.87 -5.76
C THR A 142 -16.48 -9.11 -6.72
N GLN A 143 -15.41 -8.34 -6.58
CA GLN A 143 -14.21 -8.49 -7.39
C GLN A 143 -12.95 -8.13 -6.61
N ILE A 144 -11.88 -8.86 -6.86
CA ILE A 144 -10.52 -8.53 -6.43
C ILE A 144 -9.73 -8.23 -7.69
N GLY A 145 -9.34 -6.97 -7.86
CA GLY A 145 -8.61 -6.47 -9.01
C GLY A 145 -7.15 -6.90 -9.02
N GLU A 146 -6.51 -6.68 -10.16
CA GLU A 146 -5.10 -6.98 -10.35
C GLU A 146 -4.20 -6.16 -9.42
N ARG A 147 -3.10 -6.80 -9.01
CA ARG A 147 -2.06 -6.21 -8.17
C ARG A 147 -1.09 -5.45 -9.08
N ARG A 148 -0.69 -4.26 -8.65
CA ARG A 148 0.19 -3.36 -9.41
C ARG A 148 1.33 -2.87 -8.53
N LEU A 149 2.46 -2.55 -9.15
CA LEU A 149 3.67 -1.92 -8.58
C LEU A 149 4.04 -0.65 -9.36
#